data_AF-A0A7Y9JPM5-F1
#
_entry.id   AF-A0A7Y9JPM5-F1
#
_cell.length_a   1.000
_cell.length_b   1.000
_cell.length_c   1.000
_cell.angle_alpha   90.00
_cell.angle_beta   90.00
_cell.angle_gamma   90.00
#
_symmetry.space_group_name_H-M   'P 1'
#
loop_
_entity.id
_entity.type
_entity.pdbx_description
1 polymer ?
#
loop_
_entity_poly.entity_id
_entity_poly.type
_entity_poly.pdbx_seq_one_letter_code
_entity_poly.pdbx_strand_id
1 'polypeptide(L)'
;MREGLARAFALDLIGVLGDVVGIDALIIVTGEPELGFVGRQVGASVVEDRALPSADPLNRAIDLGRSHAAVIRPRSPIVVVPADLPALTAHATDQALHKLAQVRSSFVPDESGAGTTLLAAAEPSLLRPAYGPGSARLHAAQGAQMVVDVDPRVRRDVDTVRDLQEAVALGVGPRVRSIVEGLRASPSGACATA
;
A
#
# COMPACT_ATOMS: atom_id res chain seq x y z
N MET A 1 12.82 4.62 14.62
CA MET A 1 13.24 4.88 13.22
C MET A 1 12.36 4.17 12.21
N ARG A 2 12.15 2.84 12.31
CA ARG A 2 11.27 2.10 11.39
C ARG A 2 9.80 2.54 11.46
N GLU A 3 9.23 2.69 12.66
CA GLU A 3 7.83 3.10 12.83
C GLU A 3 7.56 4.51 12.27
N GLY A 4 8.47 5.46 12.47
CA GLY A 4 8.34 6.80 11.90
C GLY A 4 8.38 6.82 10.38
N LEU A 5 9.17 5.92 9.78
CA LEU A 5 9.26 5.78 8.33
C LEU A 5 8.00 5.09 7.75
N ALA A 6 7.53 4.00 8.37
CA ALA A 6 6.29 3.33 7.97
C ALA A 6 5.08 4.27 8.05
N ARG A 7 4.99 5.07 9.11
CA ARG A 7 3.97 6.13 9.24
C ARG A 7 4.09 7.17 8.13
N ALA A 8 5.31 7.60 7.78
CA ALA A 8 5.52 8.54 6.68
C ALA A 8 5.10 7.96 5.33
N PHE A 9 5.37 6.67 5.08
CA PHE A 9 4.89 5.96 3.88
C PHE A 9 3.37 6.05 3.78
N ALA A 10 2.68 5.63 4.85
CA ALA A 10 1.22 5.63 4.92
C ALA A 10 0.62 7.03 4.72
N LEU A 11 1.18 8.05 5.36
CA LEU A 11 0.69 9.43 5.26
C LEU A 11 0.86 10.01 3.85
N ASP A 12 2.01 9.80 3.21
CA ASP A 12 2.23 10.25 1.83
C ASP A 12 1.30 9.50 0.87
N LEU A 13 1.12 8.18 1.08
CA LEU A 13 0.23 7.36 0.28
C LEU A 13 -1.24 7.77 0.41
N ILE A 14 -1.72 8.08 1.61
CA ILE A 14 -3.10 8.57 1.82
C ILE A 14 -3.33 9.86 1.02
N GLY A 15 -2.38 10.79 1.04
CA GLY A 15 -2.44 12.01 0.23
C GLY A 15 -2.52 11.69 -1.26
N VAL A 16 -1.63 10.80 -1.75
CA VAL A 16 -1.62 10.36 -3.15
C VAL A 16 -2.95 9.75 -3.57
N LEU A 17 -3.49 8.82 -2.78
CA LEU A 17 -4.74 8.12 -3.13
C LEU A 17 -5.97 9.03 -3.04
N GLY A 18 -5.95 10.02 -2.15
CA GLY A 18 -7.00 11.04 -2.06
C GLY A 18 -7.15 11.90 -3.31
N ASP A 19 -6.08 12.04 -4.11
CA ASP A 19 -6.05 12.86 -5.32
C ASP A 19 -6.33 12.05 -6.61
N VAL A 20 -6.52 10.73 -6.53
CA VAL A 20 -6.76 9.87 -7.70
C VAL A 20 -8.22 9.98 -8.15
N VAL A 21 -8.45 10.60 -9.31
CA VAL A 21 -9.80 10.77 -9.90
C VAL A 21 -10.52 9.44 -10.15
N GLY A 22 -9.78 8.37 -10.47
CA GLY A 22 -10.35 7.03 -10.69
C GLY A 22 -10.81 6.29 -9.43
N ILE A 23 -10.70 6.88 -8.23
CA ILE A 23 -11.11 6.26 -6.96
C ILE A 23 -12.42 6.90 -6.48
N ASP A 24 -13.52 6.15 -6.57
CA ASP A 24 -14.83 6.58 -6.07
C ASP A 24 -14.92 6.64 -4.54
N ALA A 25 -14.16 5.79 -3.86
CA ALA A 25 -14.18 5.65 -2.40
C ALA A 25 -12.83 5.11 -1.90
N LEU A 26 -12.24 5.82 -0.93
CA LEU A 26 -11.05 5.38 -0.21
C LEU A 26 -11.46 4.83 1.16
N ILE A 27 -11.01 3.62 1.48
CA ILE A 27 -11.22 2.98 2.79
C ILE A 27 -9.85 2.79 3.42
N ILE A 28 -9.67 3.32 4.63
CA ILE A 28 -8.44 3.17 5.41
C ILE A 28 -8.75 2.29 6.60
N VAL A 29 -8.09 1.14 6.66
CA VAL A 29 -8.14 0.24 7.82
C VAL A 29 -6.90 0.50 8.66
N THR A 30 -7.08 1.00 9.89
CA THR A 30 -5.94 1.36 10.73
C THR A 30 -6.29 1.35 12.21
N GLY A 31 -5.33 0.94 13.04
CA GLY A 31 -5.35 1.15 14.49
C GLY A 31 -4.69 2.47 14.91
N GLU A 32 -4.13 3.24 13.96
CA GLU A 32 -3.38 4.46 14.26
C GLU A 32 -4.27 5.72 14.15
N PRO A 33 -4.47 6.47 15.25
CA PRO A 33 -5.36 7.63 15.25
C PRO A 33 -4.99 8.70 14.23
N GLU A 34 -3.70 8.94 14.00
CA GLU A 34 -3.22 9.96 13.05
C GLU A 34 -3.54 9.59 11.60
N LEU A 35 -3.33 8.33 11.19
CA LEU A 35 -3.68 7.86 9.85
C LEU A 35 -5.19 7.95 9.63
N GLY A 36 -5.98 7.62 10.66
CA GLY A 36 -7.43 7.80 10.63
C GLY A 36 -7.83 9.28 10.51
N PHE A 37 -7.17 10.18 11.24
CA PHE A 37 -7.45 11.62 11.16
C PHE A 37 -7.17 12.16 9.75
N VAL A 38 -5.97 11.91 9.21
CA VAL A 38 -5.59 12.37 7.87
C VAL A 38 -6.46 11.74 6.79
N GLY A 39 -6.79 10.45 6.94
CA GLY A 39 -7.74 9.75 6.07
C GLY A 39 -9.08 10.47 5.95
N ARG A 40 -9.66 10.90 7.07
CA ARG A 40 -10.93 11.64 7.07
C ARG A 40 -10.81 13.00 6.39
N GLN A 41 -9.65 13.66 6.46
CA GLN A 41 -9.42 14.95 5.79
C GLN A 41 -9.44 14.83 4.26
N VAL A 42 -9.04 13.68 3.71
CA VAL A 42 -9.13 13.37 2.27
C VAL A 42 -10.43 12.66 1.88
N GLY A 43 -11.43 12.63 2.78
CA GLY A 43 -12.75 12.04 2.51
C GLY A 43 -12.82 10.52 2.61
N ALA A 44 -11.78 9.86 3.15
CA ALA A 44 -11.79 8.40 3.31
C ALA A 44 -12.71 7.92 4.43
N SER A 45 -13.33 6.75 4.22
CA SER A 45 -13.97 5.97 5.26
C SER A 45 -12.89 5.28 6.11
N VAL A 46 -12.85 5.58 7.41
CA VAL A 46 -11.89 4.95 8.32
C VAL A 46 -12.56 3.83 9.09
N VAL A 47 -12.00 2.63 8.94
CA VAL A 47 -12.36 1.43 9.68
C VAL A 47 -11.29 1.20 10.73
N GLU A 48 -11.69 1.22 12.00
CA GLU A 48 -10.75 1.07 13.10
C GLU A 48 -10.35 -0.40 13.26
N ASP A 49 -9.05 -0.68 13.16
CA ASP A 49 -8.50 -2.00 13.43
C ASP A 49 -8.07 -2.11 14.90
N ARG A 50 -9.03 -2.45 15.75
CA ARG A 50 -8.83 -2.60 17.21
C ARG A 50 -8.20 -3.95 17.60
N ALA A 51 -7.48 -4.60 16.68
CA ALA A 51 -7.14 -6.02 16.83
C ALA A 51 -6.27 -6.33 18.07
N LEU A 52 -6.66 -7.42 18.75
CA LEU A 52 -5.79 -8.25 19.58
C LEU A 52 -4.74 -8.96 18.69
N PRO A 53 -3.65 -9.51 19.27
CA PRO A 53 -2.63 -10.20 18.49
C PRO A 53 -3.21 -11.26 17.55
N SER A 54 -2.95 -11.12 16.25
CA SER A 54 -3.30 -12.09 15.20
C SER A 54 -2.00 -12.66 14.62
N ALA A 55 -2.02 -13.93 14.24
CA ALA A 55 -0.94 -14.53 13.46
C ALA A 55 -0.88 -13.97 12.02
N ASP A 56 -2.00 -13.41 11.54
CA ASP A 56 -2.14 -12.83 10.21
C ASP A 56 -2.89 -11.48 10.30
N PRO A 57 -2.21 -10.41 10.73
CA PRO A 57 -2.83 -9.11 10.93
C PRO A 57 -3.20 -8.42 9.61
N LEU A 58 -2.40 -8.58 8.55
CA LEU A 58 -2.64 -7.90 7.27
C LEU A 58 -3.88 -8.45 6.56
N ASN A 59 -4.00 -9.77 6.38
CA ASN A 59 -5.17 -10.32 5.69
C ASN A 59 -6.47 -10.07 6.50
N ARG A 60 -6.40 -10.08 7.83
CA ARG A 60 -7.51 -9.66 8.69
C ARG A 60 -7.90 -8.19 8.46
N ALA A 61 -6.95 -7.26 8.42
CA ALA A 61 -7.22 -5.86 8.16
C ALA A 61 -7.87 -5.67 6.78
N ILE A 62 -7.37 -6.39 5.77
CA ILE A 62 -7.98 -6.42 4.44
C ILE A 62 -9.42 -6.94 4.49
N ASP A 63 -9.70 -7.99 5.27
CA ASP A 63 -11.05 -8.53 5.43
C ASP A 63 -12.02 -7.52 6.08
N LEU A 64 -11.56 -6.72 7.04
CA LEU A 64 -12.34 -5.63 7.62
C LEU A 64 -12.69 -4.57 6.56
N GLY A 65 -11.69 -4.14 5.78
CA GLY A 65 -11.88 -3.19 4.68
C GLY A 65 -12.82 -3.72 3.60
N ARG A 66 -12.63 -4.98 3.18
CA ARG A 66 -13.49 -5.70 2.22
C ARG A 66 -14.94 -5.78 2.72
N SER A 67 -15.14 -6.11 3.99
CA SER A 67 -16.47 -6.19 4.59
C SER A 67 -17.16 -4.82 4.62
N HIS A 68 -16.42 -3.75 4.94
CA HIS A 68 -16.94 -2.40 4.87
C HIS A 68 -17.30 -1.99 3.43
N ALA A 69 -16.41 -2.26 2.47
CA ALA A 69 -16.65 -2.03 1.05
C ALA A 69 -17.89 -2.77 0.53
N ALA A 70 -18.11 -4.00 0.96
CA ALA A 70 -19.28 -4.79 0.61
C ALA A 70 -20.60 -4.17 1.10
N VAL A 71 -20.58 -3.41 2.19
CA VAL A 71 -21.77 -2.69 2.70
C VAL A 71 -22.02 -1.43 1.87
N ILE A 72 -20.99 -0.63 1.60
CA ILE A 72 -21.17 0.70 0.99
C ILE A 72 -21.20 0.66 -0.55
N ARG A 73 -20.51 -0.29 -1.18
CA ARG A 73 -20.36 -0.43 -2.64
C ARG A 73 -20.26 -1.91 -3.07
N PRO A 74 -21.29 -2.75 -2.83
CA PRO A 74 -21.23 -4.21 -3.01
C PRO A 74 -20.86 -4.72 -4.41
N ARG A 75 -21.04 -3.90 -5.45
CA ARG A 75 -20.82 -4.28 -6.86
C ARG A 75 -19.74 -3.45 -7.55
N SER A 76 -18.98 -2.65 -6.79
CA SER A 76 -17.90 -1.83 -7.35
C SER A 76 -16.57 -2.59 -7.31
N PRO A 77 -15.68 -2.39 -8.30
CA PRO A 77 -14.32 -2.87 -8.22
C PRO A 77 -13.63 -2.44 -6.93
N ILE A 78 -12.80 -3.31 -6.39
CA ILE A 78 -12.01 -3.08 -5.19
C ILE A 78 -10.55 -3.39 -5.48
N VAL A 79 -9.66 -2.61 -4.88
CA VAL A 79 -8.22 -2.84 -4.89
C VAL A 79 -7.68 -2.68 -3.48
N VAL A 80 -6.77 -3.55 -3.10
CA VAL A 80 -5.99 -3.46 -1.86
C VAL A 80 -4.66 -2.78 -2.20
N VAL A 81 -4.33 -1.74 -1.44
CA VAL A 81 -3.06 -1.00 -1.54
C VAL A 81 -2.39 -1.02 -0.16
N PRO A 82 -1.37 -1.85 0.06
CA PRO A 82 -0.52 -1.82 1.25
C PRO A 82 0.16 -0.46 1.44
N ALA A 83 0.51 -0.14 2.68
CA ALA A 83 0.97 1.19 3.07
C ALA A 83 2.47 1.46 2.80
N ASP A 84 3.18 0.50 2.23
CA ASP A 84 4.64 0.45 2.07
C ASP A 84 5.11 0.76 0.65
N LEU A 85 4.31 1.51 -0.12
CA LEU A 85 4.61 1.97 -1.48
C LEU A 85 4.99 3.47 -1.52
N PRO A 86 6.14 3.88 -0.96
CA PRO A 86 6.47 5.30 -0.75
C PRO A 86 6.75 6.10 -2.02
N ALA A 87 6.96 5.42 -3.15
CA ALA A 87 7.19 6.04 -4.45
C ALA A 87 5.93 6.09 -5.33
N LEU A 88 4.79 5.58 -4.85
CA LEU A 88 3.54 5.57 -5.60
C LEU A 88 3.07 7.00 -5.89
N THR A 89 2.55 7.23 -7.08
CA THR A 89 2.02 8.52 -7.52
C THR A 89 0.59 8.36 -8.02
N ALA A 90 -0.19 9.44 -8.02
CA ALA A 90 -1.58 9.39 -8.46
C ALA A 90 -1.70 8.90 -9.92
N HIS A 91 -0.77 9.32 -10.79
CA HIS A 91 -0.72 8.89 -12.18
C HIS A 91 -0.40 7.40 -12.34
N ALA A 92 0.62 6.90 -11.62
CA ALA A 92 0.97 5.49 -11.63
C ALA A 92 -0.17 4.61 -11.08
N THR A 93 -0.85 5.08 -10.02
CA THR A 93 -2.05 4.43 -9.49
C THR A 93 -3.15 4.37 -10.54
N ASP A 94 -3.53 5.49 -11.14
CA ASP A 94 -4.60 5.55 -12.14
C ASP A 94 -4.35 4.60 -13.32
N GLN A 95 -3.13 4.58 -13.85
CA GLN A 95 -2.74 3.63 -14.90
C GLN A 95 -2.84 2.16 -14.46
N ALA A 96 -2.40 1.85 -13.24
CA ALA A 96 -2.50 0.49 -12.70
C ALA A 96 -3.96 0.07 -12.51
N LEU A 97 -4.83 0.95 -12.01
CA LEU A 97 -6.26 0.67 -11.84
C LEU A 97 -6.94 0.34 -13.16
N HIS A 98 -6.64 1.09 -14.24
CA HIS A 98 -7.17 0.81 -15.57
C HIS A 98 -6.79 -0.59 -16.06
N LYS A 99 -5.55 -1.04 -15.83
CA LYS A 99 -5.08 -2.38 -16.22
C LYS A 99 -5.69 -3.48 -15.34
N LEU A 100 -5.75 -3.26 -14.03
CA LEU A 100 -6.33 -4.21 -13.08
C LEU A 100 -7.82 -4.43 -13.34
N ALA A 101 -8.56 -3.40 -13.76
CA ALA A 101 -9.99 -3.44 -14.04
C ALA A 101 -10.36 -4.22 -15.32
N GLN A 102 -9.39 -4.62 -16.16
CA GLN A 102 -9.67 -5.37 -17.40
C GLN A 102 -10.14 -6.81 -17.15
N VAL A 103 -9.98 -7.32 -15.93
CA VAL A 103 -10.22 -8.72 -15.58
C VAL A 103 -10.93 -8.82 -14.23
N ARG A 104 -11.57 -9.97 -13.97
CA ARG A 104 -12.42 -10.14 -12.78
C ARG A 104 -11.65 -10.16 -11.46
N SER A 105 -10.43 -10.66 -11.47
CA SER A 105 -9.50 -10.65 -10.34
C SER A 105 -8.09 -10.60 -10.87
N SER A 106 -7.28 -9.72 -10.30
CA SER A 106 -5.92 -9.45 -10.76
C SER A 106 -5.03 -9.05 -9.61
N PHE A 107 -3.72 -9.17 -9.82
CA PHE A 107 -2.73 -8.69 -8.87
C PHE A 107 -1.50 -8.16 -9.57
N VAL A 108 -0.80 -7.24 -8.91
CA VAL A 108 0.53 -6.76 -9.31
C VAL A 108 1.55 -7.43 -8.40
N PRO A 109 2.52 -8.20 -8.95
CA PRO A 109 3.61 -8.71 -8.16
C PRO A 109 4.55 -7.58 -7.72
N ASP A 110 5.17 -7.74 -6.56
CA ASP A 110 6.30 -6.92 -6.13
C ASP A 110 7.46 -6.98 -7.13
N GLU A 111 8.52 -6.19 -6.91
CA GLU A 111 9.69 -6.22 -7.78
C GLU A 111 10.27 -7.64 -7.89
N SER A 112 10.37 -8.36 -6.77
CA SER A 112 10.98 -9.68 -6.70
C SER A 112 10.20 -10.76 -7.46
N GLY A 113 8.90 -10.54 -7.67
CA GLY A 113 7.96 -11.50 -8.23
C GLY A 113 7.38 -12.49 -7.21
N ALA A 114 7.82 -12.45 -5.95
CA ALA A 114 7.38 -13.37 -4.91
C ALA A 114 6.20 -12.81 -4.09
N GLY A 115 6.18 -11.50 -3.87
CA GLY A 115 5.16 -10.76 -3.15
C GLY A 115 4.07 -10.19 -4.05
N THR A 116 3.06 -9.58 -3.45
CA THR A 116 1.99 -8.86 -4.14
C THR A 116 1.93 -7.45 -3.58
N THR A 117 1.97 -6.43 -4.43
CA THR A 117 1.74 -5.05 -4.00
C THR A 117 0.26 -4.73 -4.11
N LEU A 118 -0.36 -4.90 -5.28
CA LEU A 118 -1.79 -4.64 -5.46
C LEU A 118 -2.56 -5.94 -5.68
N LEU A 119 -3.72 -6.07 -5.03
CA LEU A 119 -4.69 -7.14 -5.29
C LEU A 119 -6.04 -6.51 -5.61
N ALA A 120 -6.63 -6.85 -6.76
CA ALA A 120 -7.89 -6.29 -7.22
C ALA A 120 -8.92 -7.37 -7.56
N ALA A 121 -10.18 -6.97 -7.47
CA ALA A 121 -11.33 -7.77 -7.85
C ALA A 121 -12.45 -6.87 -8.38
N ALA A 122 -13.27 -7.40 -9.28
CA ALA A 122 -14.40 -6.67 -9.88
C ALA A 122 -15.50 -6.30 -8.87
N GLU A 123 -15.54 -6.98 -7.72
CA GLU A 123 -16.42 -6.66 -6.59
C GLU A 123 -15.85 -7.23 -5.27
N PRO A 124 -16.24 -6.68 -4.09
CA PRO A 124 -15.66 -7.10 -2.81
C PRO A 124 -15.81 -8.59 -2.50
N SER A 125 -16.89 -9.23 -2.94
CA SER A 125 -17.14 -10.67 -2.70
C SER A 125 -16.15 -11.59 -3.43
N LEU A 126 -15.49 -11.10 -4.48
CA LEU A 126 -14.50 -11.84 -5.27
C LEU A 126 -13.07 -11.65 -4.76
N LEU A 127 -12.82 -10.66 -3.91
CA LEU A 127 -11.49 -10.39 -3.35
C LEU A 127 -11.11 -11.50 -2.37
N ARG A 128 -10.03 -12.23 -2.67
CA ARG A 128 -9.48 -13.31 -1.82
C ARG A 128 -8.05 -12.95 -1.41
N PRO A 129 -7.84 -12.29 -0.26
CA PRO A 129 -6.50 -11.92 0.17
C PRO A 129 -5.72 -13.13 0.69
N ALA A 130 -4.47 -13.24 0.26
CA ALA A 130 -3.49 -14.21 0.74
C ALA A 130 -2.08 -13.59 0.77
N TYR A 131 -1.98 -12.38 1.33
CA TYR A 131 -0.73 -11.67 1.54
C TYR A 131 0.19 -12.41 2.52
N GLY A 132 1.49 -12.17 2.39
CA GLY A 132 2.55 -12.88 3.11
C GLY A 132 3.55 -13.55 2.17
N PRO A 133 4.42 -14.43 2.70
CA PRO A 133 5.46 -15.10 1.92
C PRO A 133 4.89 -15.89 0.73
N GLY A 134 5.34 -15.57 -0.48
CA GLY A 134 4.90 -16.23 -1.70
C GLY A 134 3.46 -15.87 -2.14
N SER A 135 2.94 -14.73 -1.68
CA SER A 135 1.58 -14.25 -1.99
C SER A 135 1.29 -14.16 -3.48
N ALA A 136 2.26 -13.80 -4.34
CA ALA A 136 2.06 -13.81 -5.80
C ALA A 136 1.59 -15.18 -6.31
N ARG A 137 2.24 -16.25 -5.85
CA ARG A 137 1.88 -17.63 -6.21
C ARG A 137 0.53 -18.01 -5.62
N LEU A 138 0.22 -17.58 -4.40
CA LEU A 138 -1.06 -17.87 -3.74
C LEU A 138 -2.22 -17.19 -4.47
N HIS A 139 -2.09 -15.91 -4.84
CA HIS A 139 -3.11 -15.19 -5.61
C HIS A 139 -3.29 -15.80 -7.01
N ALA A 140 -2.21 -16.16 -7.70
CA ALA A 140 -2.28 -16.86 -8.98
C ALA A 140 -3.02 -18.22 -8.85
N ALA A 141 -2.73 -18.99 -7.80
CA ALA A 141 -3.42 -20.26 -7.52
C ALA A 141 -4.91 -20.08 -7.20
N GLN A 142 -5.31 -18.92 -6.68
CA GLN A 142 -6.70 -18.55 -6.46
C GLN A 142 -7.40 -18.00 -7.73
N GLY A 143 -6.70 -17.94 -8.86
CA GLY A 143 -7.22 -17.52 -10.15
C GLY A 143 -7.11 -16.01 -10.43
N ALA A 144 -6.38 -15.25 -9.60
CA ALA A 144 -6.10 -13.86 -9.89
C ALA A 144 -5.06 -13.76 -11.03
N GLN A 145 -5.35 -12.94 -12.03
CA GLN A 145 -4.45 -12.74 -13.17
C GLN A 145 -3.32 -11.78 -12.81
N MET A 146 -2.08 -12.18 -13.11
CA MET A 146 -0.91 -11.34 -12.90
C MET A 146 -0.87 -10.20 -13.92
N VAL A 147 -0.62 -8.98 -13.44
CA VAL A 147 -0.45 -7.76 -14.26
C VAL A 147 0.95 -7.20 -13.99
N VAL A 148 1.86 -7.36 -14.96
CA VAL A 148 3.28 -6.97 -14.82
C VAL A 148 3.65 -5.69 -15.55
N ASP A 149 2.91 -5.34 -16.60
CA ASP A 149 3.11 -4.10 -17.35
C ASP A 149 2.47 -2.95 -16.56
N VAL A 150 3.15 -2.44 -15.54
CA VAL A 150 2.75 -1.28 -14.73
C VAL A 150 3.97 -0.41 -14.46
N ASP A 151 3.75 0.83 -14.01
CA ASP A 151 4.85 1.69 -13.56
C ASP A 151 5.65 0.98 -12.43
N PRO A 152 7.00 0.98 -12.47
CA PRO A 152 7.83 0.35 -11.43
C PRO A 152 7.50 0.79 -10.00
N ARG A 153 6.99 2.02 -9.80
CA ARG A 153 6.55 2.54 -8.50
C ARG A 153 5.43 1.71 -7.87
N VAL A 154 4.61 1.06 -8.69
CA VAL A 154 3.48 0.22 -8.25
C VAL A 154 3.99 -1.13 -7.71
N ARG A 155 5.18 -1.56 -8.14
CA ARG A 155 5.80 -2.83 -7.75
C ARG A 155 6.82 -2.67 -6.62
N ARG A 156 7.12 -1.43 -6.21
CA ARG A 156 8.20 -1.13 -5.27
C ARG A 156 7.68 -0.89 -3.86
N ASP A 157 7.42 -1.98 -3.15
CA ASP A 157 7.33 -2.00 -1.70
C ASP A 157 8.71 -1.83 -1.04
N VAL A 158 8.71 -1.50 0.25
CA VAL A 158 9.94 -1.24 1.01
C VAL A 158 10.00 -2.06 2.29
N ASP A 159 10.70 -3.18 2.22
CA ASP A 159 11.01 -4.05 3.36
C ASP A 159 12.43 -3.85 3.90
N THR A 160 13.35 -3.48 3.01
CA THR A 160 14.78 -3.34 3.31
C THR A 160 15.32 -1.95 3.02
N VAL A 161 16.52 -1.67 3.54
CA VAL A 161 17.24 -0.42 3.23
C VAL A 161 17.53 -0.30 1.73
N ARG A 162 17.78 -1.42 1.05
CA ARG A 162 18.01 -1.43 -0.39
C ARG A 162 16.74 -1.02 -1.14
N ASP A 163 15.59 -1.57 -0.75
CA ASP A 163 14.31 -1.21 -1.36
C ASP A 163 14.00 0.27 -1.17
N LEU A 164 14.31 0.82 0.02
CA LEU A 164 14.18 2.25 0.27
C LEU A 164 15.07 3.10 -0.64
N GLN A 165 16.31 2.69 -0.89
CA GLN A 165 17.21 3.40 -1.81
C GLN A 165 16.67 3.39 -3.24
N GLU A 166 16.16 2.25 -3.69
CA GLU A 166 15.56 2.08 -5.01
C GLU A 166 14.26 2.90 -5.13
N ALA A 167 13.41 2.91 -4.09
CA ALA A 167 12.23 3.77 -4.03
C ALA A 167 12.58 5.27 -4.05
N VAL A 168 13.65 5.69 -3.36
CA VAL A 168 14.15 7.08 -3.41
C VAL A 168 14.60 7.45 -4.82
N ALA A 169 15.24 6.54 -5.55
CA ALA A 169 15.63 6.76 -6.94
C ALA A 169 14.43 6.88 -7.88
N LEU A 170 13.35 6.11 -7.62
CA LEU A 170 12.07 6.31 -8.31
C LEU A 170 11.45 7.66 -7.92
N GLY A 171 11.58 8.09 -6.68
CA GLY A 171 11.11 9.38 -6.18
C GLY A 171 9.98 9.18 -5.20
N VAL A 172 10.32 9.29 -3.91
CA VAL A 172 9.40 9.13 -2.78
C VAL A 172 8.62 10.40 -2.48
N GLY A 173 7.52 10.23 -1.74
CA GLY A 173 6.71 11.30 -1.16
C GLY A 173 7.49 12.25 -0.23
N PRO A 174 6.92 13.43 0.06
CA PRO A 174 7.60 14.51 0.75
C PRO A 174 8.00 14.17 2.19
N ARG A 175 7.17 13.44 2.95
CA ARG A 175 7.51 13.07 4.34
C ARG A 175 8.65 12.08 4.37
N VAL A 176 8.62 11.08 3.49
CA VAL A 176 9.70 10.10 3.34
C VAL A 176 11.00 10.77 2.93
N ARG A 177 10.93 11.69 1.95
CA ARG A 177 12.08 12.46 1.48
C ARG A 177 12.74 13.23 2.62
N SER A 178 11.95 13.95 3.42
CA SER A 178 12.45 14.73 4.55
C SER A 178 13.18 13.85 5.59
N ILE A 179 12.64 12.66 5.90
CA ILE A 179 13.31 11.71 6.81
C ILE A 179 14.65 11.23 6.21
N VAL A 180 14.66 10.83 4.94
CA VAL A 180 15.88 10.35 4.25
C VAL A 180 16.94 11.45 4.18
N GLU A 181 16.56 12.69 3.89
CA GLU A 181 17.47 13.84 3.86
C GLU A 181 18.03 14.16 5.25
N GLY A 182 17.20 14.12 6.30
CA GLY A 182 17.64 14.31 7.68
C GLY A 182 18.65 13.25 8.16
N LEU A 183 18.48 12.00 7.73
CA LEU A 183 19.43 10.92 7.98
C LEU A 183 20.77 11.13 7.26
N ARG A 184 20.76 11.72 6.05
CA ARG A 184 21.98 12.07 5.30
C ARG A 184 22.70 13.29 5.88
N ALA A 185 21.95 14.25 6.40
CA ALA A 185 22.46 15.51 6.96
C ALA A 185 23.01 15.37 8.39
N SER A 186 22.77 14.24 9.06
CA SER A 186 23.36 13.91 10.36
C SER A 186 24.59 13.02 10.18
N PRO A 187 25.79 13.54 9.90
CA PRO A 187 26.99 12.72 9.95
C PRO A 187 27.20 12.31 11.40
N SER A 188 27.21 11.01 11.69
CA SER A 188 27.78 10.50 12.94
C SER A 188 29.28 10.80 12.95
N GLY A 189 29.64 11.97 13.46
CA GLY A 189 30.98 12.40 13.79
C GLY A 189 31.12 12.56 15.30
N ALA A 190 31.51 11.48 15.97
CA ALA A 190 32.25 11.53 17.24
C ALA A 190 33.00 10.20 17.43
N CYS A 191 34.00 9.97 16.59
CA CYS A 191 35.24 9.37 17.09
C CYS A 191 35.91 10.48 17.92
N ALA A 192 35.91 10.33 19.23
CA ALA A 192 36.78 11.09 20.12
C ALA A 192 37.55 10.06 20.95
N THR A 193 38.78 9.81 20.53
CA THR A 193 39.84 9.28 21.38
C THR A 193 40.13 10.25 22.52
N ALA A 194 40.12 9.74 23.74
CA ALA A 194 41.11 10.05 24.77
C ALA A 194 41.23 8.84 25.70
#